data_AF-A0A1C4TIQ6-F1
#
_entry.id   AF-A0A1C4TIQ6-F1
#
_cell.length_a   1.000
_cell.length_b   1.000
_cell.length_c   1.000
_cell.angle_alpha   90.00
_cell.angle_beta   90.00
_cell.angle_gamma   90.00
#
_symmetry.space_group_name_H-M   'P 1'
#
loop_
_entity.id
_entity.type
_entity.pdbx_description
1 polymer ?
#
loop_
_entity_poly.entity_id
_entity_poly.type
_entity_poly.pdbx_seq_one_letter_code
_entity_poly.pdbx_strand_id
1 'polypeptide(L)'
;MTDTTRKPTTSDSGAPVESDEHSLTVGPGGPILLQDSYLIEQMAQFNRERIPERQPHAKGSGAFGKFEVTADVSAYTKAALFQPGTTTDLVIRFSTVAGERGSPDTWRDPRGFAVKFYTSEGNYDMVGNNTPVFFVKDPMKFQHFIRSQKRRADNNLRDHDMQWDFWTLSPESAHQVTWLMGDRGIPRTWRHMNGYTSHTYMWINAEGERFWVKYHFKTDQGIETFTQDEADQMASADTDYHTRDLFEHIRDGDFPSWTLKVQIMPYEDAKDYRFNPFDLTKVWPHGDYPLIEVGRMTLDRNPTDNHAEIEQAAFQPNNFVPGIGPSPDRMLLGRLFSYADAHRYRIGGNYQQLPVNAPVAPVHTYSKDGAMAYRKTSDPVYAPNSKGGPEADTARYGTPPSWYADGDSHPRRLRRPRRGRRLGPGGHDGPRGPGRRGARPAGGQRGRPPAERGDRADPPAGVPVLVEHRRHHRQAHRGGRPREGGREGPEGGRAGQPGPLVDAAQGVSSTRRKRREA
;
A
#
# COMPACT_ATOMS: atom_id res chain seq x y z
N MET A 1 13.79 10.34 -33.17
CA MET A 1 13.23 11.40 -34.02
C MET A 1 12.85 12.55 -33.11
N THR A 2 13.60 13.66 -33.13
CA THR A 2 13.26 14.86 -32.35
C THR A 2 12.30 15.69 -33.19
N ASP A 3 11.01 15.59 -32.89
CA ASP A 3 10.07 16.62 -33.31
C ASP A 3 10.51 17.94 -32.64
N THR A 4 11.06 18.85 -33.45
CA THR A 4 11.60 20.13 -32.99
C THR A 4 10.51 21.18 -32.75
N THR A 5 9.24 20.83 -32.98
CA THR A 5 8.10 21.72 -32.78
C THR A 5 7.70 21.71 -31.30
N ARG A 6 8.18 22.69 -30.53
CA ARG A 6 7.74 22.85 -29.14
C ARG A 6 6.25 23.19 -29.10
N LYS A 7 5.49 22.46 -28.28
CA LYS A 7 4.08 22.77 -27.99
C LYS A 7 4.03 24.01 -27.08
N PRO A 8 3.05 24.92 -27.24
CA PRO A 8 2.86 26.01 -26.31
C PRO A 8 2.45 25.48 -24.93
N THR A 9 2.95 26.11 -23.86
CA THR A 9 2.43 25.90 -22.52
C THR A 9 0.97 26.36 -22.46
N THR A 10 0.15 25.66 -21.68
CA THR A 10 -1.27 26.00 -21.48
C THR A 10 -1.62 26.01 -20.00
N SER A 11 -2.66 26.76 -19.63
CA SER A 11 -3.37 26.58 -18.37
C SER A 11 -4.07 25.21 -18.30
N ASP A 12 -4.58 24.85 -17.13
CA ASP A 12 -5.37 23.63 -16.93
C ASP A 12 -6.71 23.65 -17.71
N SER A 13 -7.19 24.85 -18.08
CA SER A 13 -8.34 25.02 -18.99
C SER A 13 -7.99 24.88 -20.47
N GLY A 14 -6.70 24.71 -20.81
CA GLY A 14 -6.20 24.53 -22.17
C GLY A 14 -5.94 25.82 -22.95
N ALA A 15 -6.00 26.99 -22.31
CA ALA A 15 -5.65 28.26 -22.95
C ALA A 15 -4.13 28.41 -23.04
N PRO A 16 -3.55 28.81 -24.19
CA PRO A 16 -2.12 29.12 -24.28
C PRO A 16 -1.74 30.23 -23.30
N VAL A 17 -0.57 30.10 -22.66
CA VAL A 17 -0.07 31.11 -21.71
C VAL A 17 0.94 32.04 -22.38
N GLU A 18 0.94 33.29 -21.95
CA GLU A 18 1.77 34.34 -22.53
C GLU A 18 3.22 34.31 -22.03
N SER A 19 3.47 33.80 -20.82
CA SER A 19 4.81 33.70 -20.23
C SER A 19 4.90 32.62 -19.14
N ASP A 20 5.98 31.85 -19.17
CA ASP A 20 6.39 30.94 -18.09
C ASP A 20 7.45 31.58 -17.16
N GLU A 21 7.91 32.79 -17.48
CA GLU A 21 9.07 33.42 -16.83
C GLU A 21 8.68 34.64 -15.98
N HIS A 22 7.64 35.37 -16.38
CA HIS A 22 7.29 36.65 -15.78
C HIS A 22 5.81 36.68 -15.40
N SER A 23 5.55 37.01 -14.12
CA SER A 23 4.23 37.39 -13.67
C SER A 23 3.79 38.73 -14.28
N LEU A 24 2.48 38.92 -14.40
CA LEU A 24 1.89 40.18 -14.80
C LEU A 24 2.11 41.26 -13.72
N THR A 25 2.75 42.36 -14.10
CA THR A 25 3.16 43.45 -13.19
C THR A 25 2.81 44.84 -13.73
N VAL A 26 2.73 45.85 -12.85
CA VAL A 26 2.62 47.27 -13.26
C VAL A 26 3.99 47.81 -13.66
N GLY A 27 4.40 47.54 -14.89
CA GLY A 27 5.74 47.86 -15.39
C GLY A 27 6.83 46.96 -14.79
N PRO A 28 8.08 47.02 -15.30
CA PRO A 28 9.09 45.99 -15.03
C PRO A 28 9.53 45.79 -13.57
N GLY A 29 9.29 46.78 -12.69
CA GLY A 29 9.63 46.71 -11.27
C GLY A 29 8.43 46.92 -10.34
N GLY A 30 7.21 46.86 -10.87
CA GLY A 30 5.98 47.10 -10.11
C GLY A 30 5.45 45.84 -9.40
N PRO A 31 4.38 45.99 -8.60
CA PRO A 31 3.72 44.86 -7.96
C PRO A 31 3.01 43.96 -8.98
N ILE A 32 2.80 42.70 -8.60
CA ILE A 32 1.98 41.75 -9.36
C ILE A 32 0.51 42.14 -9.35
N LEU A 33 -0.22 41.71 -10.38
CA LEU A 33 -1.64 41.96 -10.54
C LEU A 33 -2.46 40.68 -10.28
N LEU A 34 -3.55 40.79 -9.51
CA LEU A 34 -4.38 39.65 -9.11
C LEU A 34 -5.09 38.96 -10.31
N GLN A 35 -5.23 39.64 -11.44
CA GLN A 35 -5.78 39.03 -12.66
C GLN A 35 -4.77 38.15 -13.42
N ASP A 36 -3.57 37.93 -12.91
CA ASP A 36 -2.66 36.89 -13.40
C ASP A 36 -3.19 35.49 -13.02
N SER A 37 -4.16 35.01 -13.78
CA SER A 37 -4.83 33.74 -13.49
C SER A 37 -3.88 32.55 -13.59
N TYR A 38 -2.88 32.59 -14.46
CA TYR A 38 -1.94 31.49 -14.64
C TYR A 38 -0.99 31.38 -13.45
N LEU A 39 -0.41 32.50 -12.97
CA LEU A 39 0.39 32.50 -11.74
C LEU A 39 -0.41 31.91 -10.56
N ILE A 40 -1.65 32.36 -10.38
CA ILE A 40 -2.52 31.91 -9.28
C ILE A 40 -2.82 30.42 -9.41
N GLU A 41 -3.13 29.93 -10.62
CA GLU A 41 -3.40 28.51 -10.89
C GLU A 41 -2.17 27.65 -10.53
N GLN A 42 -0.98 28.00 -11.02
CA GLN A 42 0.27 27.27 -10.75
C GLN A 42 0.57 27.22 -9.24
N MET A 43 0.48 28.36 -8.55
CA MET A 43 0.69 28.40 -7.10
C MET A 43 -0.36 27.58 -6.34
N ALA A 44 -1.63 27.65 -6.76
CA ALA A 44 -2.71 26.92 -6.10
C ALA A 44 -2.57 25.40 -6.26
N GLN A 45 -2.16 24.94 -7.44
CA GLN A 45 -1.96 23.54 -7.73
C GLN A 45 -0.72 22.98 -7.03
N PHE A 46 0.40 23.70 -7.07
CA PHE A 46 1.63 23.33 -6.36
C PHE A 46 1.38 23.08 -4.86
N ASN A 47 0.61 23.96 -4.22
CA ASN A 47 0.25 23.84 -2.81
C ASN A 47 -0.61 22.60 -2.47
N ARG A 48 -1.14 21.89 -3.48
CA ARG A 48 -2.08 20.76 -3.34
C ARG A 48 -1.58 19.45 -3.95
N GLU A 49 -0.34 19.40 -4.42
CA GLU A 49 0.24 18.16 -5.00
C GLU A 49 0.37 17.00 -4.01
N ARG A 50 0.53 17.30 -2.71
CA ARG A 50 0.79 16.26 -1.70
C ARG A 50 -0.52 15.73 -1.11
N ILE A 51 -0.77 14.46 -1.35
CA ILE A 51 -1.78 13.67 -0.64
C ILE A 51 -1.19 13.07 0.66
N PRO A 52 -2.02 12.64 1.63
CA PRO A 52 -1.53 11.87 2.76
C PRO A 52 -0.74 10.64 2.28
N GLU A 53 0.42 10.38 2.89
CA GLU A 53 1.13 9.12 2.64
C GLU A 53 0.39 7.95 3.28
N ARG A 54 0.79 6.72 2.93
CA ARG A 54 0.27 5.52 3.60
C ARG A 54 0.74 5.49 5.05
N GLN A 55 -0.14 5.14 5.99
CA GLN A 55 0.20 5.19 7.41
C GLN A 55 1.36 4.24 7.78
N PRO A 56 1.27 2.94 7.48
CA PRO A 56 2.45 2.09 7.28
C PRO A 56 2.77 1.97 5.79
N HIS A 57 3.97 1.54 5.45
CA HIS A 57 4.41 1.29 4.08
C HIS A 57 4.46 2.53 3.17
N ALA A 58 4.79 3.70 3.74
CA ALA A 58 4.90 4.96 3.01
C ALA A 58 6.03 4.92 1.97
N LYS A 59 7.25 4.54 2.37
CA LYS A 59 8.38 4.36 1.46
C LYS A 59 8.23 3.07 0.66
N GLY A 60 8.29 3.18 -0.66
CA GLY A 60 8.18 2.03 -1.55
C GLY A 60 8.29 2.40 -3.02
N SER A 61 8.44 1.37 -3.84
CA SER A 61 8.49 1.48 -5.30
C SER A 61 7.76 0.30 -5.92
N GLY A 62 7.44 0.37 -7.20
CA GLY A 62 6.66 -0.65 -7.85
C GLY A 62 6.89 -0.68 -9.34
N ALA A 63 6.37 -1.73 -9.96
CA ALA A 63 6.49 -1.98 -11.37
C ALA A 63 5.26 -2.75 -11.86
N PHE A 64 5.13 -2.80 -13.18
CA PHE A 64 4.14 -3.61 -13.86
C PHE A 64 4.80 -4.88 -14.40
N GLY A 65 3.96 -5.86 -14.70
CA GLY A 65 4.43 -7.14 -15.20
C GLY A 65 3.30 -8.06 -15.61
N LYS A 66 3.64 -9.33 -15.74
CA LYS A 66 2.72 -10.41 -16.09
C LYS A 66 2.88 -11.59 -15.16
N PHE A 67 1.78 -12.29 -14.93
CA PHE A 67 1.75 -13.59 -14.29
C PHE A 67 1.30 -14.65 -15.29
N GLU A 68 2.11 -15.70 -15.44
CA GLU A 68 1.89 -16.81 -16.35
C GLU A 68 1.67 -18.10 -15.55
N VAL A 69 0.56 -18.78 -15.79
CA VAL A 69 0.27 -20.08 -15.13
C VAL A 69 1.17 -21.16 -15.72
N THR A 70 1.94 -21.84 -14.87
CA THR A 70 2.90 -22.89 -15.26
C THR A 70 2.47 -24.29 -14.82
N ALA A 71 1.52 -24.38 -13.87
CA ALA A 71 1.02 -25.64 -13.33
C ALA A 71 -0.51 -25.61 -13.19
N ASP A 72 -1.14 -26.75 -13.36
CA ASP A 72 -2.59 -26.88 -13.22
C ASP A 72 -2.98 -27.04 -11.74
N VAL A 73 -3.74 -26.09 -11.24
CA VAL A 73 -4.32 -26.08 -9.87
C VAL A 73 -5.85 -26.03 -9.88
N SER A 74 -6.48 -26.35 -11.03
CA SER A 74 -7.93 -26.33 -11.20
C SER A 74 -8.67 -27.24 -10.21
N ALA A 75 -8.02 -28.32 -9.77
CA ALA A 75 -8.51 -29.21 -8.72
C ALA A 75 -8.80 -28.49 -7.39
N TYR A 76 -8.16 -27.34 -7.13
CA TYR A 76 -8.28 -26.61 -5.87
C TYR A 76 -9.04 -25.30 -6.00
N THR A 77 -8.98 -24.63 -7.16
CA THR A 77 -9.64 -23.33 -7.36
C THR A 77 -10.19 -23.14 -8.76
N LYS A 78 -11.40 -22.57 -8.84
CA LYS A 78 -12.02 -22.12 -10.09
C LYS A 78 -11.60 -20.70 -10.52
N ALA A 79 -10.68 -20.07 -9.81
CA ALA A 79 -10.28 -18.70 -10.09
C ALA A 79 -9.67 -18.57 -11.48
N ALA A 80 -10.23 -17.68 -12.31
CA ALA A 80 -9.83 -17.52 -13.70
C ALA A 80 -8.32 -17.25 -13.86
N LEU A 81 -7.72 -16.48 -12.94
CA LEU A 81 -6.29 -16.13 -13.00
C LEU A 81 -5.31 -17.31 -12.85
N PHE A 82 -5.79 -18.46 -12.37
CA PHE A 82 -4.97 -19.65 -12.10
C PHE A 82 -5.30 -20.82 -13.04
N GLN A 83 -6.15 -20.62 -14.04
CA GLN A 83 -6.48 -21.68 -14.98
C GLN A 83 -5.35 -21.88 -16.02
N PRO A 84 -5.08 -23.11 -16.48
CA PRO A 84 -4.04 -23.38 -17.46
C PRO A 84 -4.12 -22.50 -18.71
N GLY A 85 -2.96 -22.04 -19.20
CA GLY A 85 -2.87 -21.16 -20.37
C GLY A 85 -3.22 -19.69 -20.09
N THR A 86 -3.53 -19.33 -18.85
CA THR A 86 -3.85 -17.94 -18.48
C THR A 86 -2.57 -17.12 -18.29
N THR A 87 -2.57 -15.92 -18.88
CA THR A 87 -1.62 -14.84 -18.59
C THR A 87 -2.39 -13.63 -18.07
N THR A 88 -1.95 -13.03 -16.98
CA THR A 88 -2.63 -11.90 -16.33
C THR A 88 -1.67 -10.74 -16.12
N ASP A 89 -2.02 -9.56 -16.63
CA ASP A 89 -1.29 -8.33 -16.33
C ASP A 89 -1.40 -7.98 -14.85
N LEU A 90 -0.37 -7.36 -14.28
CA LEU A 90 -0.34 -6.97 -12.88
C LEU A 90 0.45 -5.69 -12.62
N VAL A 91 0.21 -5.14 -11.43
CA VAL A 91 1.07 -4.14 -10.79
C VAL A 91 1.49 -4.66 -9.42
N ILE A 92 2.75 -4.46 -9.07
CA ILE A 92 3.29 -4.75 -7.75
C ILE A 92 3.83 -3.49 -7.10
N ARG A 93 3.70 -3.39 -5.78
CA ARG A 93 4.38 -2.40 -4.96
C ARG A 93 5.13 -3.08 -3.81
N PHE A 94 6.43 -2.83 -3.77
CA PHE A 94 7.32 -3.13 -2.65
C PHE A 94 7.41 -1.93 -1.70
N SER A 95 7.71 -2.17 -0.44
CA SER A 95 7.82 -1.08 0.55
C SER A 95 8.56 -1.51 1.80
N THR A 96 9.09 -0.55 2.57
CA THR A 96 9.35 -0.75 4.01
C THR A 96 8.03 -0.64 4.79
N VAL A 97 8.02 -0.55 6.12
CA VAL A 97 6.78 -0.51 6.94
C VAL A 97 6.72 0.76 7.79
N ALA A 98 7.70 0.97 8.68
CA ALA A 98 7.60 1.97 9.75
C ALA A 98 7.96 3.38 9.28
N GLY A 99 8.93 3.49 8.38
CA GLY A 99 9.44 4.76 7.88
C GLY A 99 8.45 5.53 7.01
N GLU A 100 8.54 6.85 7.03
CA GLU A 100 7.79 7.77 6.17
C GLU A 100 8.33 7.74 4.73
N ARG A 101 7.68 8.45 3.79
CA ARG A 101 8.00 8.40 2.34
C ARG A 101 9.47 8.68 1.99
N GLY A 102 10.19 9.46 2.80
CA GLY A 102 11.60 9.79 2.60
C GLY A 102 12.60 8.94 3.40
N SER A 103 12.14 7.88 4.08
CA SER A 103 13.03 7.01 4.86
C SER A 103 13.97 6.17 3.97
N PRO A 104 15.15 5.74 4.47
CA PRO A 104 16.05 4.83 3.76
C PRO A 104 15.44 3.46 3.49
N ASP A 105 15.62 2.95 2.26
CA ASP A 105 15.18 1.62 1.83
C ASP A 105 15.83 0.46 2.62
N THR A 106 17.03 0.68 3.18
CA THR A 106 17.87 -0.34 3.84
C THR A 106 17.66 -0.45 5.35
N TRP A 107 16.72 0.29 5.94
CA TRP A 107 16.39 0.10 7.36
C TRP A 107 15.88 -1.31 7.66
N ARG A 108 16.19 -1.86 8.83
CA ARG A 108 15.64 -3.14 9.28
C ARG A 108 14.14 -3.03 9.47
N ASP A 109 13.39 -3.83 8.70
CA ASP A 109 11.93 -3.78 8.64
C ASP A 109 11.40 -5.01 7.87
N PRO A 110 10.16 -5.49 8.09
CA PRO A 110 9.50 -6.28 7.06
C PRO A 110 9.39 -5.47 5.77
N ARG A 111 9.35 -6.16 4.63
CA ARG A 111 9.10 -5.51 3.34
C ARG A 111 7.71 -5.85 2.84
N GLY A 112 6.92 -4.86 2.46
CA GLY A 112 5.64 -5.07 1.79
C GLY A 112 5.83 -5.71 0.42
N PHE A 113 4.94 -6.63 0.07
CA PHE A 113 4.91 -7.35 -1.21
C PHE A 113 3.44 -7.38 -1.67
N ALA A 114 2.98 -6.28 -2.26
CA ALA A 114 1.57 -6.11 -2.63
C ALA A 114 1.37 -6.23 -4.14
N VAL A 115 0.65 -7.25 -4.59
CA VAL A 115 0.37 -7.54 -6.01
C VAL A 115 -1.11 -7.34 -6.30
N LYS A 116 -1.43 -6.69 -7.41
CA LYS A 116 -2.77 -6.57 -7.98
C LYS A 116 -2.77 -7.24 -9.35
N PHE A 117 -3.60 -8.26 -9.51
CA PHE A 117 -3.82 -8.95 -10.78
C PHE A 117 -5.06 -8.36 -11.47
N TYR A 118 -4.92 -7.97 -12.73
CA TYR A 118 -6.03 -7.46 -13.55
C TYR A 118 -6.71 -8.62 -14.27
N THR A 119 -7.53 -9.38 -13.54
CA THR A 119 -8.15 -10.61 -14.07
C THR A 119 -9.39 -10.30 -14.94
N SER A 120 -9.83 -11.28 -15.72
CA SER A 120 -11.08 -11.21 -16.49
C SER A 120 -12.34 -11.10 -15.63
N GLU A 121 -12.27 -11.46 -14.35
CA GLU A 121 -13.40 -11.46 -13.40
C GLU A 121 -13.23 -10.39 -12.30
N GLY A 122 -12.37 -9.39 -12.52
CA GLY A 122 -12.11 -8.29 -11.60
C GLY A 122 -10.68 -8.26 -11.08
N ASN A 123 -10.36 -7.26 -10.27
CA ASN A 123 -9.03 -7.16 -9.67
C ASN A 123 -8.91 -8.10 -8.47
N TYR A 124 -7.82 -8.87 -8.41
CA TYR A 124 -7.46 -9.67 -7.23
C TYR A 124 -6.21 -9.10 -6.58
N ASP A 125 -6.28 -8.78 -5.29
CA ASP A 125 -5.15 -8.18 -4.55
C ASP A 125 -4.55 -9.16 -3.53
N MET A 126 -3.29 -9.52 -3.73
CA MET A 126 -2.47 -10.21 -2.75
C MET A 126 -1.59 -9.22 -2.00
N VAL A 127 -1.99 -8.86 -0.78
CA VAL A 127 -1.29 -7.84 0.01
C VAL A 127 -0.41 -8.50 1.07
N GLY A 128 0.78 -8.92 0.65
CA GLY A 128 1.73 -9.68 1.46
C GLY A 128 2.90 -8.87 2.00
N ASN A 129 3.85 -9.61 2.57
CA ASN A 129 5.17 -9.14 3.01
C ASN A 129 6.26 -10.13 2.56
N ASN A 130 7.53 -9.79 2.77
CA ASN A 130 8.66 -10.70 2.61
C ASN A 130 8.83 -11.71 3.76
N THR A 131 7.86 -11.75 4.69
CA THR A 131 7.80 -12.69 5.81
C THR A 131 6.50 -13.51 5.76
N PRO A 132 6.54 -14.83 6.06
CA PRO A 132 5.35 -15.67 6.10
C PRO A 132 4.51 -15.48 7.37
N VAL A 133 4.99 -14.72 8.37
CA VAL A 133 4.31 -14.50 9.65
C VAL A 133 4.28 -13.01 10.02
N PHE A 134 3.54 -12.65 11.07
CA PHE A 134 3.48 -11.28 11.57
C PHE A 134 3.65 -11.22 13.09
N PHE A 135 3.82 -10.00 13.63
CA PHE A 135 4.09 -9.76 15.05
C PHE A 135 2.87 -9.98 15.95
N VAL A 136 1.67 -9.78 15.41
CA VAL A 136 0.41 -9.85 16.13
C VAL A 136 -0.60 -10.66 15.32
N LYS A 137 -1.52 -11.31 16.04
CA LYS A 137 -2.57 -12.18 15.48
C LYS A 137 -3.99 -11.67 15.70
N ASP A 138 -4.15 -10.48 16.27
CA ASP A 138 -5.44 -9.84 16.49
C ASP A 138 -5.38 -8.36 16.07
N PRO A 139 -6.31 -7.88 15.23
CA PRO A 139 -6.25 -6.52 14.67
C PRO A 139 -6.35 -5.45 15.75
N MET A 140 -6.91 -5.75 16.93
CA MET A 140 -6.95 -4.82 18.05
C MET A 140 -5.55 -4.36 18.49
N LYS A 141 -4.51 -5.17 18.29
CA LYS A 141 -3.13 -4.79 18.62
C LYS A 141 -2.42 -4.01 17.51
N PHE A 142 -2.95 -3.95 16.29
CA PHE A 142 -2.21 -3.44 15.12
C PHE A 142 -1.79 -1.97 15.27
N GLN A 143 -2.70 -1.09 15.71
CA GLN A 143 -2.37 0.31 15.91
C GLN A 143 -1.37 0.52 17.07
N HIS A 144 -1.41 -0.30 18.11
CA HIS A 144 -0.44 -0.24 19.21
C HIS A 144 0.94 -0.69 18.74
N PHE A 145 1.00 -1.79 17.98
CA PHE A 145 2.22 -2.26 17.32
C PHE A 145 2.81 -1.19 16.40
N ILE A 146 2.07 -0.66 15.43
CA ILE A 146 2.61 0.33 14.48
C ILE A 146 3.10 1.59 15.21
N ARG A 147 2.41 2.03 16.27
CA ARG A 147 2.88 3.17 17.09
C ARG A 147 4.19 2.86 17.80
N SER A 148 4.39 1.64 18.32
CA SER A 148 5.66 1.26 18.94
C SER A 148 6.82 1.18 17.96
N GLN A 149 6.56 0.96 16.67
CA GLN A 149 7.58 0.92 15.61
C GLN A 149 7.94 2.28 15.00
N LYS A 150 7.14 3.31 15.28
CA LYS A 150 7.28 4.65 14.69
C LYS A 150 8.03 5.59 15.63
N ARG A 151 7.56 6.83 15.74
CA ARG A 151 8.24 7.94 16.41
C ARG A 151 7.58 8.24 17.73
N ARG A 152 8.38 8.65 18.72
CA ARG A 152 7.85 9.19 19.97
C ARG A 152 7.11 10.50 19.74
N ALA A 153 6.10 10.76 20.56
CA ALA A 153 5.29 11.96 20.45
C ALA A 153 6.02 13.25 20.90
N ASP A 154 6.97 13.13 21.83
CA ASP A 154 7.68 14.27 22.44
C ASP A 154 8.80 14.82 21.55
N ASN A 155 9.55 13.95 20.89
CA ASN A 155 10.76 14.32 20.15
C ASN A 155 10.79 13.86 18.69
N ASN A 156 9.77 13.12 18.24
CA ASN A 156 9.66 12.61 16.87
C ASN A 156 10.82 11.69 16.44
N LEU A 157 11.51 11.03 17.40
CA LEU A 157 12.58 10.07 17.13
C LEU A 157 12.07 8.64 17.17
N ARG A 158 12.72 7.74 16.43
CA ARG A 158 12.57 6.29 16.61
C ARG A 158 13.21 5.89 17.93
N ASP A 159 12.62 4.91 18.59
CA ASP A 159 13.00 4.51 19.93
C ASP A 159 13.00 2.98 20.04
N HIS A 160 14.11 2.41 20.49
CA HIS A 160 14.25 0.96 20.65
C HIS A 160 13.56 0.45 21.91
N ASP A 161 13.46 1.26 22.96
CA ASP A 161 12.78 0.89 24.19
C ASP A 161 11.28 0.68 23.91
N MET A 162 10.63 1.60 23.19
CA MET A 162 9.23 1.43 22.72
C MET A 162 9.02 0.16 21.90
N GLN A 163 9.94 -0.15 20.99
CA GLN A 163 9.84 -1.35 20.14
C GLN A 163 9.93 -2.63 20.98
N TRP A 164 10.96 -2.72 21.83
CA TRP A 164 11.22 -3.90 22.65
C TRP A 164 10.23 -4.05 23.81
N ASP A 165 9.75 -2.97 24.41
CA ASP A 165 8.69 -2.99 25.42
C ASP A 165 7.43 -3.67 24.86
N PHE A 166 6.96 -3.23 23.69
CA PHE A 166 5.80 -3.85 23.06
C PHE A 166 6.01 -5.34 22.73
N TRP A 167 7.17 -5.69 22.16
CA TRP A 167 7.45 -7.08 21.76
C TRP A 167 7.59 -8.03 22.95
N THR A 168 8.30 -7.61 24.00
CA THR A 168 8.50 -8.43 25.20
C THR A 168 7.20 -8.62 25.98
N LEU A 169 6.28 -7.65 25.94
CA LEU A 169 4.93 -7.74 26.51
C LEU A 169 3.90 -8.40 25.57
N SER A 170 4.27 -8.71 24.33
CA SER A 170 3.44 -9.43 23.34
C SER A 170 4.18 -10.67 22.84
N PRO A 171 4.26 -11.75 23.64
CA PRO A 171 5.10 -12.91 23.36
C PRO A 171 4.73 -13.66 22.07
N GLU A 172 3.52 -13.46 21.52
CA GLU A 172 3.16 -13.97 20.19
C GLU A 172 4.04 -13.41 19.06
N SER A 173 4.75 -12.30 19.30
CA SER A 173 5.65 -11.66 18.35
C SER A 173 6.99 -12.39 18.16
N ALA A 174 7.37 -13.28 19.08
CA ALA A 174 8.70 -13.86 19.16
C ALA A 174 9.19 -14.49 17.84
N HIS A 175 8.31 -15.19 17.12
CA HIS A 175 8.66 -15.80 15.83
C HIS A 175 8.98 -14.76 14.76
N GLN A 176 8.17 -13.70 14.64
CA GLN A 176 8.42 -12.63 13.69
C GLN A 176 9.62 -11.76 14.09
N VAL A 177 9.85 -11.55 15.39
CA VAL A 177 11.07 -10.86 15.87
C VAL A 177 12.31 -11.68 15.51
N THR A 178 12.27 -13.00 15.66
CA THR A 178 13.36 -13.90 15.23
C THR A 178 13.63 -13.75 13.73
N TRP A 179 12.59 -13.69 12.90
CA TRP A 179 12.73 -13.45 11.47
C TRP A 179 13.32 -12.07 11.14
N LEU A 180 12.79 -11.01 11.77
CA LEU A 180 13.19 -9.62 11.53
C LEU A 180 14.61 -9.34 12.01
N MET A 181 15.03 -9.91 13.13
CA MET A 181 16.36 -9.68 13.69
C MET A 181 17.43 -10.57 13.04
N GLY A 182 17.03 -11.63 12.33
CA GLY A 182 17.92 -12.35 11.42
C GLY A 182 18.21 -11.58 10.12
N ASP A 183 18.99 -12.20 9.24
CA ASP A 183 19.48 -11.56 7.99
C ASP A 183 18.34 -11.09 7.08
N ARG A 184 17.21 -11.81 7.06
CA ARG A 184 16.05 -11.46 6.23
C ARG A 184 15.33 -10.16 6.63
N GLY A 185 15.72 -9.56 7.76
CA GLY A 185 15.25 -8.22 8.15
C GLY A 185 15.78 -7.08 7.30
N ILE A 186 16.86 -7.32 6.53
CA ILE A 186 17.45 -6.36 5.60
C ILE A 186 17.78 -7.07 4.29
N PRO A 187 16.80 -7.28 3.39
CA PRO A 187 17.09 -7.84 2.07
C PRO A 187 18.03 -6.91 1.29
N ARG A 188 18.85 -7.49 0.39
CA ARG A 188 19.78 -6.73 -0.46
C ARG A 188 19.04 -5.74 -1.35
N THR A 189 17.97 -6.21 -2.02
CA THR A 189 17.11 -5.38 -2.85
C THR A 189 15.68 -5.92 -2.85
N TRP A 190 14.74 -5.23 -3.51
CA TRP A 190 13.40 -5.77 -3.73
C TRP A 190 13.41 -7.10 -4.51
N ARG A 191 14.38 -7.29 -5.42
CA ARG A 191 14.46 -8.46 -6.31
C ARG A 191 14.96 -9.71 -5.60
N HIS A 192 15.74 -9.55 -4.52
CA HIS A 192 16.40 -10.64 -3.78
C HIS A 192 15.65 -11.08 -2.52
N MET A 193 14.32 -10.91 -2.50
CA MET A 193 13.48 -11.35 -1.38
C MET A 193 12.29 -12.18 -1.87
N ASN A 194 11.85 -13.12 -1.05
CA ASN A 194 10.57 -13.79 -1.26
C ASN A 194 9.41 -12.85 -0.92
N GLY A 195 8.21 -13.21 -1.39
CA GLY A 195 6.94 -12.65 -0.96
C GLY A 195 6.03 -13.72 -0.37
N TYR A 196 5.17 -13.34 0.55
CA TYR A 196 4.18 -14.21 1.18
C TYR A 196 2.95 -13.37 1.51
N THR A 197 1.76 -13.90 1.26
CA THR A 197 0.54 -13.25 1.77
C THR A 197 0.43 -13.33 3.30
N SER A 198 1.26 -14.19 3.91
CA SER A 198 1.34 -14.54 5.33
C SER A 198 0.10 -15.27 5.86
N HIS A 199 -1.07 -14.71 5.62
CA HIS A 199 -2.36 -15.28 5.99
C HIS A 199 -2.68 -16.57 5.25
N THR A 200 -3.50 -17.38 5.92
CA THR A 200 -4.28 -18.43 5.30
C THR A 200 -5.49 -17.81 4.59
N TYR A 201 -5.79 -18.27 3.38
CA TYR A 201 -6.99 -17.94 2.60
C TYR A 201 -7.77 -19.21 2.29
N MET A 202 -8.90 -19.06 1.60
CA MET A 202 -9.70 -20.17 1.07
C MET A 202 -9.62 -20.20 -0.45
N TRP A 203 -9.45 -21.39 -1.00
CA TRP A 203 -9.71 -21.72 -2.40
C TRP A 203 -10.96 -22.60 -2.52
N ILE A 204 -11.70 -22.41 -3.62
CA ILE A 204 -12.90 -23.17 -3.94
C ILE A 204 -12.82 -23.63 -5.40
N ASN A 205 -12.89 -24.93 -5.65
CA ASN A 205 -12.86 -25.50 -7.01
C ASN A 205 -14.22 -25.41 -7.72
N ALA A 206 -14.33 -25.99 -8.93
CA ALA A 206 -15.55 -25.93 -9.74
C ALA A 206 -16.71 -26.71 -9.10
N GLU A 207 -16.40 -27.76 -8.35
CA GLU A 207 -17.31 -28.63 -7.62
C GLU A 207 -17.80 -28.02 -6.29
N GLY A 208 -17.19 -26.90 -5.87
CA GLY A 208 -17.53 -26.21 -4.62
C GLY A 208 -16.81 -26.78 -3.38
N GLU A 209 -15.82 -27.65 -3.57
CA GLU A 209 -14.95 -28.13 -2.49
C GLU A 209 -14.03 -27.00 -2.04
N ARG A 210 -13.73 -26.98 -0.74
CA ARG A 210 -12.96 -25.92 -0.10
C ARG A 210 -11.57 -26.42 0.27
N PHE A 211 -10.61 -25.52 0.20
CA PHE A 211 -9.23 -25.78 0.60
C PHE A 211 -8.67 -24.55 1.32
N TRP A 212 -7.84 -24.76 2.33
CA TRP A 212 -7.07 -23.69 2.94
C TRP A 212 -5.76 -23.53 2.17
N VAL A 213 -5.37 -22.28 1.89
CA VAL A 213 -4.20 -21.97 1.07
C VAL A 213 -3.29 -20.92 1.70
N LYS A 214 -1.97 -21.13 1.61
CA LYS A 214 -0.95 -20.10 1.83
C LYS A 214 -0.14 -19.87 0.56
N TYR A 215 0.15 -18.60 0.27
CA TYR A 215 0.87 -18.20 -0.95
C TYR A 215 2.33 -17.82 -0.66
N HIS A 216 3.23 -18.25 -1.54
CA HIS A 216 4.67 -18.05 -1.44
C HIS A 216 5.24 -17.67 -2.81
N PHE A 217 5.60 -16.41 -3.00
CA PHE A 217 6.38 -15.94 -4.14
C PHE A 217 7.86 -16.18 -3.86
N LYS A 218 8.48 -17.11 -4.58
CA LYS A 218 9.91 -17.43 -4.44
C LYS A 218 10.70 -16.64 -5.46
N THR A 219 11.64 -15.81 -5.00
CA THR A 219 12.50 -15.05 -5.91
C THR A 219 13.34 -16.01 -6.76
N ASP A 220 13.36 -15.76 -8.06
CA ASP A 220 14.20 -16.51 -9.00
C ASP A 220 15.63 -15.94 -9.09
N GLN A 221 15.89 -14.79 -8.46
CA GLN A 221 17.21 -14.15 -8.37
C GLN A 221 18.08 -14.71 -7.22
N GLY A 222 17.48 -15.51 -6.33
CA GLY A 222 18.10 -15.93 -5.07
C GLY A 222 17.88 -14.91 -3.95
N ILE A 223 18.01 -15.40 -2.71
CA ILE A 223 17.85 -14.55 -1.52
C ILE A 223 19.23 -13.99 -1.15
N GLU A 224 19.30 -12.66 -1.07
CA GLU A 224 20.47 -11.93 -0.58
C GLU A 224 20.06 -10.88 0.46
N THR A 225 20.97 -10.58 1.36
CA THR A 225 20.73 -9.71 2.52
C THR A 225 21.94 -8.83 2.80
N PHE A 226 21.70 -7.70 3.44
CA PHE A 226 22.75 -6.89 4.07
C PHE A 226 22.95 -7.32 5.52
N THR A 227 24.20 -7.26 5.98
CA THR A 227 24.50 -7.07 7.41
C THR A 227 24.06 -5.68 7.86
N GLN A 228 23.98 -5.43 9.17
CA GLN A 228 23.59 -4.12 9.69
C GLN A 228 24.58 -3.02 9.25
N ASP A 229 25.88 -3.28 9.31
CA ASP A 229 26.92 -2.30 8.95
C ASP A 229 26.87 -1.92 7.47
N GLU A 230 26.69 -2.90 6.56
CA GLU A 230 26.53 -2.61 5.13
C GLU A 230 25.26 -1.80 4.86
N ALA A 231 24.17 -2.10 5.56
CA ALA A 231 22.89 -1.40 5.42
C ALA A 231 22.99 0.07 5.86
N ASP A 232 23.72 0.33 6.95
CA ASP A 232 23.97 1.67 7.49
C ASP A 232 24.88 2.47 6.53
N GLN A 233 25.91 1.84 5.97
CA GLN A 233 26.73 2.46 4.92
C GLN A 233 25.90 2.79 3.69
N MET A 234 25.06 1.87 3.22
CA MET A 234 24.20 2.12 2.07
C MET A 234 23.19 3.24 2.34
N ALA A 235 22.59 3.28 3.53
CA ALA A 235 21.67 4.36 3.92
C ALA A 235 22.34 5.74 3.90
N SER A 236 23.66 5.81 4.14
CA SER A 236 24.44 7.06 4.05
C SER A 236 24.77 7.46 2.60
N ALA A 237 24.81 6.50 1.67
CA ALA A 237 25.18 6.71 0.28
C ALA A 237 23.96 6.92 -0.63
N ASP A 238 22.92 6.11 -0.47
CA ASP A 238 21.69 6.15 -1.27
C ASP A 238 20.47 5.67 -0.45
N THR A 239 19.62 6.61 -0.05
CA THR A 239 18.39 6.32 0.68
C THR A 239 17.30 5.64 -0.17
N ASP A 240 17.49 5.60 -1.48
CA ASP A 240 16.54 5.10 -2.49
C ASP A 240 17.11 3.88 -3.23
N TYR A 241 18.12 3.21 -2.64
CA TYR A 241 18.88 2.14 -3.27
C TYR A 241 18.01 1.01 -3.86
N HIS A 242 17.00 0.52 -3.14
CA HIS A 242 16.16 -0.56 -3.67
C HIS A 242 15.22 -0.05 -4.78
N THR A 243 14.74 1.18 -4.66
CA THR A 243 13.93 1.84 -5.69
C THR A 243 14.73 2.00 -6.98
N ARG A 244 15.99 2.45 -6.86
CA ARG A 244 16.93 2.55 -7.99
C ARG A 244 17.22 1.19 -8.61
N ASP A 245 17.56 0.19 -7.78
CA ASP A 245 17.82 -1.18 -8.25
C ASP A 245 16.68 -1.72 -9.11
N LEU A 246 15.43 -1.66 -8.62
CA LEU A 246 14.29 -2.17 -9.37
C LEU A 246 14.10 -1.43 -10.70
N PHE A 247 14.15 -0.09 -10.66
CA PHE A 247 13.91 0.73 -11.83
C PHE A 247 14.96 0.51 -12.92
N GLU A 248 16.24 0.50 -12.55
CA GLU A 248 17.36 0.36 -13.50
C GLU A 248 17.38 -1.03 -14.14
N HIS A 249 17.17 -2.09 -13.37
CA HIS A 249 17.17 -3.45 -13.94
C HIS A 249 16.01 -3.66 -14.92
N ILE A 250 14.80 -3.14 -14.62
CA ILE A 250 13.69 -3.20 -15.57
C ILE A 250 13.96 -2.35 -16.81
N ARG A 251 14.53 -1.14 -16.66
CA ARG A 251 14.90 -0.29 -17.79
C ARG A 251 15.91 -0.99 -18.71
N ASP A 252 16.85 -1.72 -18.12
CA ASP A 252 17.97 -2.35 -18.81
C ASP A 252 17.63 -3.77 -19.34
N GLY A 253 16.40 -4.25 -19.10
CA GLY A 253 15.92 -5.55 -19.59
C GLY A 253 16.28 -6.75 -18.69
N ASP A 254 16.87 -6.53 -17.52
CA ASP A 254 17.10 -7.56 -16.49
C ASP A 254 15.85 -7.72 -15.62
N PHE A 255 14.81 -8.34 -16.19
CA PHE A 255 13.50 -8.43 -15.56
C PHE A 255 13.51 -9.39 -14.36
N PRO A 256 13.22 -8.92 -13.13
CA PRO A 256 13.10 -9.81 -12.00
C PRO A 256 11.84 -10.66 -12.08
N SER A 257 11.94 -11.90 -11.61
CA SER A 257 10.82 -12.83 -11.54
C SER A 257 10.69 -13.53 -10.19
N TRP A 258 9.47 -14.00 -9.93
CA TRP A 258 9.12 -14.83 -8.79
C TRP A 258 8.21 -15.97 -9.21
N THR A 259 8.54 -17.19 -8.78
CA THR A 259 7.67 -18.35 -8.92
C THR A 259 6.67 -18.39 -7.76
N LEU A 260 5.38 -18.28 -8.06
CA LEU A 260 4.30 -18.48 -7.11
C LEU A 260 4.15 -19.97 -6.80
N LYS A 261 4.26 -20.30 -5.52
CA LYS A 261 3.94 -21.60 -4.96
C LYS A 261 2.91 -21.46 -3.86
N VAL A 262 2.14 -22.52 -3.63
CA VAL A 262 1.12 -22.59 -2.59
C VAL A 262 1.30 -23.80 -1.70
N GLN A 263 0.91 -23.68 -0.44
CA GLN A 263 0.60 -24.83 0.40
C GLN A 263 -0.91 -25.01 0.41
N ILE A 264 -1.38 -26.24 0.26
CA ILE A 264 -2.80 -26.59 0.29
C ILE A 264 -3.06 -27.51 1.48
N MET A 265 -3.97 -27.09 2.36
CA MET A 265 -4.49 -27.87 3.47
C MET A 265 -5.95 -28.22 3.18
N PRO A 266 -6.36 -29.51 3.21
CA PRO A 266 -7.75 -29.90 3.12
C PRO A 266 -8.61 -29.15 4.15
N TYR A 267 -9.85 -28.81 3.79
CA TYR A 267 -10.69 -27.96 4.64
C TYR A 267 -10.91 -28.53 6.05
N GLU A 268 -11.12 -29.86 6.15
CA GLU A 268 -11.38 -30.56 7.41
C GLU A 268 -10.14 -30.67 8.30
N ASP A 269 -8.93 -30.74 7.73
CA ASP A 269 -7.68 -30.90 8.47
C ASP A 269 -7.42 -29.73 9.44
N ALA A 270 -7.95 -28.55 9.14
CA ALA A 270 -7.80 -27.37 9.98
C ALA A 270 -8.41 -27.52 11.39
N LYS A 271 -9.40 -28.39 11.57
CA LYS A 271 -10.12 -28.56 12.84
C LYS A 271 -9.22 -29.10 13.95
N ASP A 272 -8.40 -30.09 13.60
CA ASP A 272 -7.58 -30.85 14.54
C ASP A 272 -6.08 -30.64 14.32
N TYR A 273 -5.70 -29.69 13.44
CA TYR A 273 -4.29 -29.38 13.22
C TYR A 273 -3.62 -28.86 14.50
N ARG A 274 -2.41 -29.36 14.78
CA ARG A 274 -1.68 -29.12 16.04
C ARG A 274 -1.42 -27.65 16.38
N PHE A 275 -1.46 -26.77 15.38
CA PHE A 275 -1.43 -25.32 15.55
C PHE A 275 -2.71 -24.75 14.96
N ASN A 276 -3.18 -23.62 15.49
CA ASN A 276 -4.24 -22.88 14.80
C ASN A 276 -3.72 -22.46 13.40
N PRO A 277 -4.27 -23.02 12.30
CA PRO A 277 -3.76 -22.76 10.96
C PRO A 277 -4.08 -21.34 10.47
N PHE A 278 -4.90 -20.60 11.22
CA PHE A 278 -5.29 -19.21 10.98
C PHE A 278 -4.58 -18.22 11.93
N ASP A 279 -3.65 -18.69 12.77
CA ASP A 279 -2.79 -17.81 13.56
C ASP A 279 -1.66 -17.26 12.67
N LEU A 280 -1.75 -15.98 12.32
CA LEU A 280 -0.76 -15.28 11.48
C LEU A 280 0.68 -15.30 12.02
N THR A 281 0.89 -15.64 13.29
CA THR A 281 2.23 -15.79 13.88
C THR A 281 2.86 -17.16 13.58
N LYS A 282 2.16 -18.04 12.86
CA LYS A 282 2.55 -19.43 12.56
C LYS A 282 2.72 -19.70 11.07
N VAL A 283 3.66 -20.59 10.77
CA VAL A 283 3.82 -21.21 9.44
C VAL A 283 3.22 -22.61 9.45
N TRP A 284 2.87 -23.11 8.27
CA TRP A 284 2.62 -24.53 8.08
C TRP A 284 3.95 -25.19 7.68
N PRO A 285 4.45 -26.18 8.43
CA PRO A 285 5.67 -26.88 8.05
C PRO A 285 5.52 -27.52 6.66
N HIS A 286 6.53 -27.33 5.81
CA HIS A 286 6.51 -27.88 4.45
C HIS A 286 6.47 -29.42 4.42
N GLY A 287 6.90 -30.09 5.49
CA GLY A 287 6.80 -31.55 5.63
C GLY A 287 5.36 -32.05 5.78
N ASP A 288 4.46 -31.21 6.30
CA ASP A 288 3.03 -31.54 6.40
C ASP A 288 2.30 -31.15 5.12
N TYR A 289 2.56 -29.94 4.64
CA TYR A 289 1.91 -29.37 3.45
C TYR A 289 3.00 -28.86 2.51
N PRO A 290 3.42 -29.65 1.49
CA PRO A 290 4.48 -29.26 0.59
C PRO A 290 4.07 -28.09 -0.33
N LEU A 291 5.08 -27.45 -0.93
CA LEU A 291 4.86 -26.38 -1.90
C LEU A 291 4.47 -26.95 -3.26
N ILE A 292 3.36 -26.48 -3.80
CA ILE A 292 2.84 -26.77 -5.14
C ILE A 292 3.05 -25.53 -6.00
N GLU A 293 3.63 -25.68 -7.18
CA GLU A 293 3.81 -24.57 -8.12
C GLU A 293 2.47 -24.13 -8.72
N VAL A 294 2.33 -22.85 -9.04
CA VAL A 294 1.15 -22.28 -9.71
C VAL A 294 1.55 -21.57 -11.01
N GLY A 295 2.53 -20.69 -10.93
CA GLY A 295 2.92 -19.84 -12.05
C GLY A 295 4.10 -18.94 -11.74
N ARG A 296 4.48 -18.12 -12.72
CA ARG A 296 5.62 -17.20 -12.65
C ARG A 296 5.15 -15.77 -12.86
N MET A 297 5.57 -14.89 -11.96
CA MET A 297 5.42 -13.43 -12.09
C MET A 297 6.74 -12.84 -12.60
N THR A 298 6.68 -12.05 -13.67
CA THR A 298 7.85 -11.31 -14.22
C THR A 298 7.51 -9.84 -14.31
N LEU A 299 8.39 -8.97 -13.81
CA LEU A 299 8.21 -7.51 -13.87
C LEU A 299 9.00 -6.94 -15.03
N ASP A 300 8.30 -6.38 -16.00
CA ASP A 300 8.86 -6.01 -17.31
C ASP A 300 8.69 -4.53 -17.67
N ARG A 301 8.01 -3.75 -16.82
CA ARG A 301 7.69 -2.35 -17.15
C ARG A 301 7.69 -1.43 -15.93
N ASN A 302 8.49 -0.37 -16.03
CA ASN A 302 8.51 0.71 -15.04
C ASN A 302 7.27 1.60 -15.13
N PRO A 303 6.89 2.26 -14.02
CA PRO A 303 5.92 3.33 -14.07
C PRO A 303 6.46 4.51 -14.89
N THR A 304 5.56 5.20 -15.60
CA THR A 304 5.87 6.45 -16.31
C THR A 304 5.54 7.69 -15.47
N ASP A 305 4.62 7.54 -14.51
CA ASP A 305 4.30 8.53 -13.49
C ASP A 305 4.22 7.83 -12.13
N ASN A 306 5.26 8.01 -11.29
CA ASN A 306 5.31 7.38 -9.98
C ASN A 306 4.13 7.80 -9.08
N HIS A 307 3.68 9.06 -9.16
CA HIS A 307 2.59 9.53 -8.31
C HIS A 307 1.26 8.88 -8.71
N ALA A 308 0.91 8.95 -10.00
CA ALA A 308 -0.35 8.41 -10.51
C ALA A 308 -0.40 6.88 -10.47
N GLU A 309 0.73 6.20 -10.66
CA GLU A 309 0.77 4.74 -10.81
C GLU A 309 1.21 4.00 -9.54
N ILE A 310 2.15 4.54 -8.74
CA ILE A 310 2.67 3.84 -7.55
C ILE A 310 2.17 4.48 -6.26
N GLU A 311 2.21 5.80 -6.13
CA GLU A 311 1.75 6.46 -4.90
C GLU A 311 0.23 6.35 -4.76
N GLN A 312 -0.53 6.44 -5.85
CA GLN A 312 -1.98 6.29 -5.85
C GLN A 312 -2.47 4.82 -5.97
N ALA A 313 -1.58 3.84 -6.16
CA ALA A 313 -1.96 2.43 -6.14
C ALA A 313 -2.60 2.02 -4.80
N ALA A 314 -3.71 1.29 -4.88
CA ALA A 314 -4.51 0.85 -3.74
C ALA A 314 -4.68 -0.67 -3.81
N PHE A 315 -4.10 -1.37 -2.83
CA PHE A 315 -4.15 -2.82 -2.71
C PHE A 315 -4.94 -3.20 -1.48
N GLN A 316 -5.98 -4.02 -1.59
CA GLN A 316 -6.85 -4.33 -0.46
C GLN A 316 -7.18 -5.82 -0.40
N PRO A 317 -6.97 -6.52 0.74
CA PRO A 317 -7.21 -7.96 0.82
C PRO A 317 -8.67 -8.39 0.63
N ASN A 318 -9.63 -7.44 0.52
CA ASN A 318 -11.03 -7.71 0.24
C ASN A 318 -11.39 -7.69 -1.26
N ASN A 319 -10.43 -7.36 -2.14
CA ASN A 319 -10.59 -7.57 -3.58
C ASN A 319 -10.36 -9.05 -3.87
N PHE A 320 -11.42 -9.84 -3.76
CA PHE A 320 -11.45 -11.25 -4.16
C PHE A 320 -12.09 -11.42 -5.53
N VAL A 321 -11.75 -12.51 -6.20
CA VAL A 321 -12.37 -13.00 -7.43
C VAL A 321 -13.00 -14.38 -7.17
N PRO A 322 -13.95 -14.85 -8.00
CA PRO A 322 -14.57 -16.16 -7.83
C PRO A 322 -13.53 -17.28 -7.63
N GLY A 323 -13.79 -18.20 -6.70
CA GLY A 323 -12.86 -19.28 -6.35
C GLY A 323 -11.83 -18.94 -5.26
N ILE A 324 -11.81 -17.70 -4.76
CA ILE A 324 -10.94 -17.26 -3.66
C ILE A 324 -11.77 -16.57 -2.59
N GLY A 325 -11.50 -16.87 -1.32
CA GLY A 325 -12.17 -16.27 -0.17
C GLY A 325 -11.26 -16.05 1.04
N PRO A 326 -11.76 -15.34 2.07
CA PRO A 326 -11.04 -15.20 3.32
C PRO A 326 -11.07 -16.49 4.15
N SER A 327 -10.21 -16.52 5.17
CA SER A 327 -10.24 -17.51 6.25
C SER A 327 -10.68 -16.85 7.57
N PRO A 328 -10.94 -17.61 8.65
CA PRO A 328 -11.23 -17.05 9.97
C PRO A 328 -10.02 -16.41 10.68
N ASP A 329 -8.90 -16.17 9.99
CA ASP A 329 -7.77 -15.38 10.52
C ASP A 329 -8.26 -13.98 10.91
N ARG A 330 -8.21 -13.67 12.20
CA ARG A 330 -8.71 -12.40 12.76
C ARG A 330 -8.00 -11.19 12.16
N MET A 331 -6.69 -11.29 11.93
CA MET A 331 -5.93 -10.21 11.31
C MET A 331 -6.37 -10.01 9.87
N LEU A 332 -6.54 -11.10 9.10
CA LEU A 332 -7.05 -11.00 7.73
C LEU A 332 -8.39 -10.29 7.71
N LEU A 333 -9.34 -10.72 8.54
CA LEU A 333 -10.69 -10.14 8.62
C LEU A 333 -10.65 -8.64 8.98
N GLY A 334 -9.80 -8.23 9.92
CA GLY A 334 -9.60 -6.80 10.22
C GLY A 334 -9.04 -6.01 9.04
N ARG A 335 -8.10 -6.61 8.29
CA ARG A 335 -7.51 -6.00 7.08
C ARG A 335 -8.52 -5.87 5.94
N LEU A 336 -9.52 -6.76 5.83
CA LEU A 336 -10.59 -6.64 4.83
C LEU A 336 -11.34 -5.30 4.94
N PHE A 337 -11.45 -4.75 6.14
CA PHE A 337 -12.03 -3.42 6.36
C PHE A 337 -10.99 -2.30 6.20
N SER A 338 -9.87 -2.43 6.93
CA SER A 338 -8.94 -1.31 7.18
C SER A 338 -8.34 -0.71 5.90
N TYR A 339 -8.04 -1.52 4.89
CA TYR A 339 -7.40 -1.03 3.67
C TYR A 339 -8.34 -0.15 2.85
N ALA A 340 -9.55 -0.63 2.57
CA ALA A 340 -10.54 0.13 1.81
C ALA A 340 -10.92 1.43 2.51
N ASP A 341 -11.00 1.42 3.85
CA ASP A 341 -11.22 2.62 4.66
C ASP A 341 -10.09 3.64 4.50
N ALA A 342 -8.84 3.21 4.69
CA ALA A 342 -7.68 4.09 4.53
C ALA A 342 -7.55 4.67 3.11
N HIS A 343 -7.89 3.89 2.06
CA HIS A 343 -7.88 4.36 0.68
C HIS A 343 -8.89 5.49 0.44
N ARG A 344 -10.11 5.38 0.98
CA ARG A 344 -11.15 6.41 0.85
C ARG A 344 -10.70 7.74 1.44
N TYR A 345 -9.97 7.72 2.55
CA TYR A 345 -9.38 8.92 3.14
C TYR A 345 -8.20 9.45 2.31
N ARG A 346 -7.25 8.57 1.95
CA ARG A 346 -5.97 8.95 1.36
C ARG A 346 -6.09 9.50 -0.06
N ILE A 347 -6.92 8.87 -0.89
CA ILE A 347 -7.03 9.12 -2.34
C ILE A 347 -8.48 9.24 -2.81
N GLY A 348 -9.41 9.49 -1.88
CA GLY A 348 -10.81 9.82 -2.17
C GLY A 348 -11.75 8.62 -2.31
N GLY A 349 -13.06 8.88 -2.20
CA GLY A 349 -14.09 7.85 -2.26
C GLY A 349 -14.19 7.11 -3.60
N ASN A 350 -13.75 7.75 -4.69
CA ASN A 350 -13.75 7.22 -6.05
C ASN A 350 -12.40 6.63 -6.49
N TYR A 351 -11.50 6.30 -5.57
CA TYR A 351 -10.13 5.86 -5.89
C TYR A 351 -10.04 4.65 -6.86
N GLN A 352 -11.08 3.82 -6.96
CA GLN A 352 -11.16 2.72 -7.92
C GLN A 352 -11.33 3.18 -9.38
N GLN A 353 -11.62 4.47 -9.61
CA GLN A 353 -11.67 5.06 -10.95
C GLN A 353 -10.30 5.55 -11.42
N LEU A 354 -9.31 5.66 -10.52
CA LEU A 354 -7.93 5.99 -10.89
C LEU A 354 -7.37 4.88 -11.80
N PRO A 355 -6.68 5.20 -12.90
CA PRO A 355 -6.28 4.21 -13.91
C PRO A 355 -5.58 2.97 -13.36
N VAL A 356 -4.61 3.13 -12.45
CA VAL A 356 -3.89 1.98 -11.87
C VAL A 356 -4.75 1.08 -10.98
N ASN A 357 -5.84 1.61 -10.43
CA ASN A 357 -6.76 0.88 -9.54
C ASN A 357 -7.97 0.32 -10.28
N ALA A 358 -8.28 0.85 -11.46
CA ALA A 358 -9.41 0.43 -12.27
C ALA A 358 -9.24 -1.02 -12.73
N PRO A 359 -10.31 -1.84 -12.71
CA PRO A 359 -10.25 -3.17 -13.30
C PRO A 359 -10.30 -3.10 -14.82
N VAL A 360 -9.70 -4.11 -15.46
CA VAL A 360 -9.88 -4.36 -16.90
C VAL A 360 -11.24 -4.99 -17.19
N ALA A 361 -11.79 -5.73 -16.23
CA ALA A 361 -13.14 -6.28 -16.30
C ALA A 361 -14.20 -5.16 -16.31
N PRO A 362 -15.31 -5.32 -17.06
CA PRO A 362 -16.41 -4.35 -17.06
C PRO A 362 -16.95 -4.11 -15.66
N VAL A 363 -17.26 -2.84 -15.34
CA VAL A 363 -17.82 -2.46 -14.04
C VAL A 363 -19.26 -2.01 -14.19
N HIS A 364 -20.16 -2.78 -13.60
CA HIS A 364 -21.58 -2.50 -13.52
C HIS A 364 -21.97 -2.32 -12.04
N THR A 365 -21.89 -1.08 -11.54
CA THR A 365 -22.05 -0.76 -10.11
C THR A 365 -23.21 0.21 -9.88
N TYR A 366 -23.79 0.13 -8.68
CA TYR A 366 -24.78 1.08 -8.17
C TYR A 366 -24.16 2.25 -7.38
N SER A 367 -22.83 2.26 -7.20
CA SER A 367 -22.14 3.41 -6.60
C SER A 367 -22.16 4.62 -7.55
N LYS A 368 -22.47 5.80 -7.02
CA LYS A 368 -22.58 7.06 -7.78
C LYS A 368 -22.07 8.26 -6.99
N ASP A 369 -21.84 9.37 -7.71
CA ASP A 369 -21.41 10.67 -7.16
C ASP A 369 -20.04 10.62 -6.45
N GLY A 370 -19.82 11.49 -5.46
CA GLY A 370 -18.56 11.61 -4.72
C GLY A 370 -17.51 12.51 -5.39
N ALA A 371 -16.52 12.95 -4.61
CA ALA A 371 -15.44 13.80 -5.12
C ALA A 371 -14.69 13.13 -6.28
N MET A 372 -14.35 13.91 -7.30
CA MET A 372 -13.59 13.47 -8.48
C MET A 372 -14.19 12.23 -9.19
N ALA A 373 -15.52 12.15 -9.29
CA ALA A 373 -16.18 11.14 -10.10
C ALA A 373 -15.90 11.38 -11.61
N TYR A 374 -15.18 10.46 -12.26
CA TYR A 374 -14.80 10.53 -13.67
C TYR A 374 -15.65 9.60 -14.55
N ARG A 375 -16.11 8.48 -14.00
CA ARG A 375 -17.01 7.54 -14.67
C ARG A 375 -18.46 8.05 -14.59
N LYS A 376 -19.10 8.18 -15.74
CA LYS A 376 -20.53 8.55 -15.84
C LYS A 376 -21.40 7.45 -15.23
N THR A 377 -22.43 7.86 -14.50
CA THR A 377 -23.48 6.96 -13.97
C THR A 377 -24.68 6.93 -14.92
N SER A 378 -25.37 5.80 -15.01
CA SER A 378 -26.61 5.63 -15.77
C SER A 378 -27.72 5.07 -14.88
N ASP A 379 -28.97 5.49 -15.11
CA ASP A 379 -30.13 4.88 -14.45
C ASP A 379 -30.39 3.45 -14.96
N PRO A 380 -30.95 2.56 -14.13
CA PRO A 380 -31.33 2.76 -12.73
C PRO A 380 -30.15 2.62 -11.75
N VAL A 381 -30.16 3.42 -10.68
CA VAL A 381 -29.11 3.43 -9.65
C VAL A 381 -29.44 2.63 -8.37
N TYR A 382 -30.31 1.62 -8.46
CA TYR A 382 -30.74 0.79 -7.32
C TYR A 382 -31.07 -0.65 -7.71
N ALA A 383 -31.02 -1.57 -6.74
CA ALA A 383 -31.46 -2.96 -6.86
C ALA A 383 -32.41 -3.39 -5.71
N PRO A 384 -33.35 -4.33 -5.95
CA PRO A 384 -33.74 -4.84 -7.27
C PRO A 384 -34.51 -3.79 -8.06
N ASN A 385 -34.56 -3.92 -9.39
CA ASN A 385 -35.34 -3.03 -10.26
C ASN A 385 -35.88 -3.79 -11.48
N SER A 386 -36.95 -3.28 -12.11
CA SER A 386 -37.54 -3.81 -13.34
C SER A 386 -37.13 -3.03 -14.61
N LYS A 387 -36.03 -2.27 -14.52
CA LYS A 387 -35.63 -1.26 -15.52
C LYS A 387 -34.32 -1.62 -16.25
N GLY A 388 -33.88 -2.87 -16.14
CA GLY A 388 -32.69 -3.37 -16.84
C GLY A 388 -31.36 -2.99 -16.18
N GLY A 389 -31.36 -2.65 -14.90
CA GLY A 389 -30.11 -2.43 -14.15
C GLY A 389 -29.34 -3.73 -13.87
N PRO A 390 -28.08 -3.64 -13.41
CA PRO A 390 -27.25 -4.80 -13.09
C PRO A 390 -27.87 -5.75 -12.05
N GLU A 391 -27.69 -7.06 -12.22
CA GLU A 391 -28.20 -8.09 -11.29
C GLU A 391 -27.07 -8.99 -10.78
N ALA A 392 -27.22 -9.53 -9.57
CA ALA A 392 -26.27 -10.48 -9.01
C ALA A 392 -26.44 -11.87 -9.64
N ASP A 393 -25.37 -12.39 -10.26
CA ASP A 393 -25.39 -13.69 -10.95
C ASP A 393 -24.93 -14.84 -10.03
N THR A 394 -25.80 -15.21 -9.09
CA THR A 394 -25.52 -16.32 -8.14
C THR A 394 -25.48 -17.68 -8.85
N ALA A 395 -26.21 -17.85 -9.95
CA ALA A 395 -26.25 -19.10 -10.70
C ALA A 395 -24.88 -19.44 -11.32
N ARG A 396 -24.21 -18.43 -11.88
CA ARG A 396 -22.87 -18.60 -12.47
C ARG A 396 -21.74 -18.64 -11.45
N TYR A 397 -21.75 -17.74 -10.47
CA TYR A 397 -20.60 -17.57 -9.57
C TYR A 397 -20.74 -18.32 -8.23
N GLY A 398 -21.93 -18.80 -7.91
CA GLY A 398 -22.23 -19.50 -6.65
C GLY A 398 -22.46 -18.55 -5.48
N THR A 399 -22.51 -19.10 -4.27
CA THR A 399 -22.65 -18.31 -3.04
C THR A 399 -21.30 -17.75 -2.59
N PRO A 400 -21.29 -16.61 -1.86
CA PRO A 400 -20.06 -16.05 -1.31
C PRO A 400 -19.25 -17.09 -0.50
N PRO A 401 -17.91 -17.14 -0.67
CA PRO A 401 -17.05 -18.00 0.13
C PRO A 401 -17.31 -17.81 1.63
N SER A 402 -17.53 -18.92 2.33
CA SER A 402 -17.79 -18.96 3.76
C SER A 402 -17.29 -20.26 4.38
N TRP A 403 -17.13 -20.25 5.69
CA TRP A 403 -16.74 -21.40 6.51
C TRP A 403 -17.77 -21.63 7.62
N TYR A 404 -17.85 -22.87 8.07
CA TYR A 404 -18.68 -23.27 9.20
C TYR A 404 -18.02 -22.88 10.52
N ALA A 405 -18.84 -22.50 11.50
CA ALA A 405 -18.42 -22.35 12.88
C ALA A 405 -19.02 -23.52 13.68
N ASP A 406 -18.20 -24.53 13.96
CA ASP A 406 -18.61 -25.64 14.82
C ASP A 406 -18.59 -25.15 16.28
N GLY A 407 -19.77 -24.88 16.82
CA GLY A 407 -19.98 -24.41 18.17
C GLY A 407 -21.46 -24.35 18.50
N ASP A 408 -21.81 -24.80 19.71
CA ASP A 408 -23.16 -24.92 20.23
C ASP A 408 -23.88 -23.55 20.21
N SER A 409 -24.50 -23.22 19.07
CA SER A 409 -25.31 -22.02 18.89
C SER A 409 -26.68 -22.21 19.53
N HIS A 410 -26.68 -22.59 20.81
CA HIS A 410 -27.81 -22.34 21.67
C HIS A 410 -27.88 -20.82 21.85
N PRO A 411 -28.98 -20.16 21.45
CA PRO A 411 -29.25 -18.84 21.98
C PRO A 411 -29.39 -19.05 23.49
N ARG A 412 -28.37 -18.68 24.26
CA ARG A 412 -28.52 -18.44 25.70
C ARG A 412 -29.54 -17.31 25.78
N ARG A 413 -30.83 -17.67 25.83
CA ARG A 413 -31.89 -16.82 26.33
C ARG A 413 -31.34 -16.28 27.63
N LEU A 414 -31.00 -14.99 27.63
CA LEU A 414 -30.77 -14.23 28.85
C LEU A 414 -31.98 -14.51 29.74
N ARG A 415 -31.82 -15.43 30.71
CA ARG A 415 -32.82 -15.67 31.73
C ARG A 415 -32.94 -14.35 32.47
N ARG A 416 -34.03 -13.62 32.21
CA ARG A 416 -34.47 -12.53 33.09
C ARG A 416 -34.39 -13.05 34.53
N PRO A 417 -33.79 -12.29 35.47
CA PRO A 417 -33.81 -12.69 36.86
C PRO A 417 -35.27 -12.90 37.28
N ARG A 418 -35.59 -14.11 37.74
CA ARG A 418 -36.86 -14.37 38.40
C ARG A 418 -36.89 -13.48 39.64
N ARG A 419 -37.72 -12.43 39.63
CA ARG A 419 -38.04 -11.67 40.84
C ARG A 419 -38.63 -12.65 41.85
N GLY A 420 -37.95 -12.78 42.97
CA GLY A 420 -38.38 -13.54 44.13
C GLY A 420 -39.70 -13.03 44.69
N ARG A 421 -40.38 -13.96 45.37
CA ARG A 421 -41.75 -13.93 45.89
C ARG A 421 -42.11 -12.71 46.74
N ARG A 422 -43.41 -12.40 46.69
CA ARG A 422 -44.18 -11.58 47.63
C ARG A 422 -44.15 -12.13 49.06
N LEU A 423 -44.15 -11.23 50.03
CA LEU A 423 -44.89 -11.31 51.31
C LEU A 423 -45.69 -10.00 51.44
N GLY A 424 -47.01 -10.08 51.70
CA GLY A 424 -47.91 -8.92 51.91
C GLY A 424 -47.94 -8.47 53.38
N PRO A 425 -49.02 -7.83 53.90
CA PRO A 425 -50.25 -7.33 53.25
C PRO A 425 -50.69 -5.92 53.75
N GLY A 426 -51.83 -5.42 53.24
CA GLY A 426 -52.59 -4.26 53.75
C GLY A 426 -52.47 -3.02 52.84
N GLY A 427 -53.52 -2.28 52.48
CA GLY A 427 -54.95 -2.32 52.75
C GLY A 427 -55.58 -1.10 52.05
N HIS A 428 -56.90 -1.18 51.83
CA HIS A 428 -57.85 -0.09 51.61
C HIS A 428 -57.85 0.77 50.32
N ASP A 429 -59.01 0.64 49.65
CA ASP A 429 -59.93 1.65 49.13
C ASP A 429 -59.56 2.54 47.92
N GLY A 430 -60.42 2.46 46.88
CA GLY A 430 -60.40 3.29 45.66
C GLY A 430 -61.06 4.67 45.85
N PRO A 431 -61.80 5.24 44.87
CA PRO A 431 -61.95 4.86 43.45
C PRO A 431 -61.98 6.08 42.47
N ARG A 432 -62.12 5.80 41.15
CA ARG A 432 -62.75 6.61 40.06
C ARG A 432 -62.20 8.03 39.78
N GLY A 433 -61.70 8.35 38.59
CA GLY A 433 -62.54 8.70 37.43
C GLY A 433 -61.97 9.91 36.65
N PRO A 434 -62.50 10.26 35.45
CA PRO A 434 -61.71 10.73 34.29
C PRO A 434 -62.00 12.18 33.81
N GLY A 435 -61.18 12.74 32.91
CA GLY A 435 -61.52 13.92 32.10
C GLY A 435 -60.29 14.64 31.55
N ARG A 436 -59.96 14.52 30.26
CA ARG A 436 -60.39 15.33 29.09
C ARG A 436 -59.70 16.72 28.95
N ARG A 437 -58.96 16.83 27.83
CA ARG A 437 -58.88 17.92 26.83
C ARG A 437 -58.46 19.33 27.27
N GLY A 438 -57.53 19.93 26.51
CA GLY A 438 -57.51 21.39 26.34
C GLY A 438 -56.19 21.98 25.84
N ALA A 439 -56.11 22.18 24.52
CA ALA A 439 -55.56 23.34 23.81
C ALA A 439 -54.24 24.05 24.24
N ARG A 440 -53.33 24.14 23.25
CA ARG A 440 -52.34 25.25 23.01
C ARG A 440 -53.07 26.61 22.90
N PRO A 441 -52.43 27.82 22.95
CA PRO A 441 -51.11 28.12 22.36
C PRO A 441 -50.26 29.25 23.00
N ALA A 442 -49.16 29.57 22.29
CA ALA A 442 -48.49 30.87 22.13
C ALA A 442 -47.23 31.19 22.96
N GLY A 443 -46.15 31.44 22.20
CA GLY A 443 -45.39 32.69 22.29
C GLY A 443 -44.25 32.77 23.31
N GLY A 444 -43.03 33.05 22.81
CA GLY A 444 -41.99 33.67 23.63
C GLY A 444 -40.57 33.26 23.27
N GLN A 445 -39.98 33.95 22.28
CA GLN A 445 -38.52 34.09 22.18
C GLN A 445 -37.98 34.69 23.49
N ARG A 446 -36.91 34.10 24.05
CA ARG A 446 -36.07 34.78 25.06
C ARG A 446 -34.60 34.58 24.72
N GLY A 447 -33.92 35.71 24.64
CA GLY A 447 -32.51 35.85 24.29
C GLY A 447 -31.55 35.32 25.36
N ARG A 448 -30.32 35.11 24.92
CA ARG A 448 -29.15 34.76 25.72
C ARG A 448 -28.59 36.01 26.44
N PRO A 449 -28.07 35.90 27.67
CA PRO A 449 -27.21 36.92 28.26
C PRO A 449 -25.72 36.66 27.94
N PRO A 450 -24.86 37.70 28.00
CA PRO A 450 -23.45 37.62 27.61
C PRO A 450 -22.54 37.12 28.75
N ALA A 451 -21.37 36.61 28.36
CA ALA A 451 -20.31 36.13 29.23
C ALA A 451 -19.42 37.29 29.72
N GLU A 452 -19.18 37.35 31.04
CA GLU A 452 -18.18 38.22 31.66
C GLU A 452 -16.79 37.56 31.67
N ARG A 453 -15.78 38.41 31.47
CA ARG A 453 -14.34 38.11 31.55
C ARG A 453 -13.89 38.17 33.01
N GLY A 454 -13.05 37.22 33.41
CA GLY A 454 -12.35 37.20 34.69
C GLY A 454 -10.85 36.98 34.48
N ASP A 455 -10.08 37.59 35.38
CA ASP A 455 -8.71 38.07 35.24
C ASP A 455 -7.55 37.04 35.23
N ARG A 456 -6.41 37.61 34.80
CA ARG A 456 -5.04 37.09 34.76
C ARG A 456 -4.47 36.78 36.16
N ALA A 457 -3.57 35.80 36.22
CA ALA A 457 -2.50 35.71 37.22
C ALA A 457 -1.22 35.13 36.56
N ASP A 458 -0.10 35.80 36.81
CA ASP A 458 1.25 35.58 36.25
C ASP A 458 1.98 34.33 36.80
N PRO A 459 3.05 33.84 36.12
CA PRO A 459 3.87 32.71 36.56
C PRO A 459 5.10 33.14 37.39
N PRO A 460 5.69 32.25 38.22
CA PRO A 460 6.98 32.54 38.84
C PRO A 460 8.16 32.04 37.98
N ALA A 461 9.22 32.85 37.96
CA ALA A 461 10.49 32.60 37.30
C ALA A 461 11.56 32.07 38.28
N GLY A 462 12.45 31.22 37.75
CA GLY A 462 13.90 31.30 37.99
C GLY A 462 14.54 30.36 39.02
N VAL A 463 15.42 29.46 38.53
CA VAL A 463 16.72 29.11 39.14
C VAL A 463 17.71 28.76 38.00
N PRO A 464 18.93 29.35 37.94
CA PRO A 464 19.95 28.96 36.97
C PRO A 464 20.94 27.95 37.57
N VAL A 465 21.36 26.97 36.78
CA VAL A 465 22.49 26.08 37.10
C VAL A 465 23.60 26.27 36.06
N LEU A 466 24.77 26.57 36.60
CA LEU A 466 26.07 26.77 35.96
C LEU A 466 26.75 25.39 35.81
N VAL A 467 27.18 24.96 34.62
CA VAL A 467 28.25 23.96 34.47
C VAL A 467 29.12 24.24 33.23
N GLU A 468 30.42 24.06 33.46
CA GLU A 468 31.61 24.44 32.71
C GLU A 468 31.86 23.75 31.36
N HIS A 469 32.70 24.44 30.58
CA HIS A 469 33.53 23.92 29.50
C HIS A 469 34.38 22.70 29.90
N ARG A 470 34.41 21.67 29.04
CA ARG A 470 35.63 20.90 28.76
C ARG A 470 35.75 20.54 27.28
N ARG A 471 36.74 21.15 26.61
CA ARG A 471 37.43 20.59 25.45
C ARG A 471 38.55 19.68 25.97
N HIS A 472 38.77 18.53 25.35
CA HIS A 472 40.09 17.99 24.95
C HIS A 472 39.96 16.52 24.53
N HIS A 473 40.24 16.22 23.25
CA HIS A 473 41.26 15.24 22.87
C HIS A 473 41.49 15.31 21.34
N ARG A 474 42.61 15.93 20.95
CA ARG A 474 43.29 15.67 19.67
C ARG A 474 44.40 14.68 19.98
N GLN A 475 44.40 13.52 19.31
CA GLN A 475 45.58 12.67 19.22
C GLN A 475 46.13 12.79 17.80
N ALA A 476 47.40 13.15 17.74
CA ALA A 476 48.25 13.12 16.55
C ALA A 476 48.96 11.77 16.52
N HIS A 477 49.03 11.14 15.35
CA HIS A 477 50.11 10.21 15.04
C HIS A 477 50.72 10.56 13.68
N ARG A 478 51.97 11.00 13.74
CA ARG A 478 52.93 11.06 12.64
C ARG A 478 53.69 9.74 12.60
N GLY A 479 54.12 9.36 11.40
CA GLY A 479 55.14 8.35 11.11
C GLY A 479 54.68 7.51 9.92
N GLY A 480 55.40 7.36 8.82
CA GLY A 480 56.70 7.82 8.37
C GLY A 480 56.93 7.12 7.02
N ARG A 481 57.37 7.86 5.99
CA ARG A 481 57.91 7.28 4.75
C ARG A 481 59.41 7.04 4.91
N PRO A 482 59.99 6.13 4.11
CA PRO A 482 60.98 6.53 3.09
C PRO A 482 60.57 6.00 1.70
N ARG A 483 60.68 6.78 0.59
CA ARG A 483 61.85 7.00 -0.31
C ARG A 483 62.32 5.68 -0.97
N GLU A 484 62.59 5.56 -2.26
CA GLU A 484 63.02 6.53 -3.30
C GLU A 484 63.03 5.86 -4.70
N GLY A 485 63.09 6.68 -5.75
CA GLY A 485 63.54 6.32 -7.11
C GLY A 485 62.43 6.31 -8.17
N GLY A 486 62.41 7.13 -9.22
CA GLY A 486 63.36 8.09 -9.77
C GLY A 486 63.22 8.12 -11.30
N ARG A 487 63.45 9.30 -11.90
CA ARG A 487 63.63 9.65 -13.34
C ARG A 487 62.34 9.93 -14.13
N GLU A 488 62.02 11.20 -14.38
CA GLU A 488 62.59 12.15 -15.39
C GLU A 488 61.82 12.08 -16.72
N GLY A 489 61.18 13.20 -17.08
CA GLY A 489 60.63 13.49 -18.42
C GLY A 489 61.75 13.84 -19.43
N PRO A 490 61.49 14.53 -20.57
CA PRO A 490 60.56 15.66 -20.67
C PRO A 490 59.72 15.79 -21.97
N GLU A 491 58.69 16.63 -21.84
CA GLU A 491 58.10 17.65 -22.73
C GLU A 491 58.23 17.67 -24.27
N GLY A 492 57.12 18.12 -24.87
CA GLY A 492 57.03 18.84 -26.16
C GLY A 492 56.17 18.10 -27.19
N GLY A 493 55.12 18.63 -27.81
CA GLY A 493 54.59 19.98 -27.93
C GLY A 493 53.88 20.10 -29.29
N ARG A 494 52.80 20.90 -29.32
CA ARG A 494 52.16 21.56 -30.49
C ARG A 494 51.03 20.87 -31.27
N ALA A 495 50.03 21.73 -31.48
CA ALA A 495 48.81 21.61 -32.24
C ALA A 495 49.00 21.63 -33.76
N GLY A 496 48.00 21.14 -34.48
CA GLY A 496 47.79 21.40 -35.91
C GLY A 496 46.65 20.56 -36.50
N GLN A 497 45.49 21.17 -36.74
CA GLN A 497 44.57 20.78 -37.82
C GLN A 497 44.89 21.66 -39.04
N PRO A 498 44.69 21.17 -40.28
CA PRO A 498 43.40 21.32 -40.98
C PRO A 498 43.00 20.11 -41.88
N GLY A 499 41.70 19.99 -42.24
CA GLY A 499 41.16 19.01 -43.22
C GLY A 499 41.45 19.40 -44.68
N PRO A 500 40.59 19.10 -45.70
CA PRO A 500 39.54 18.08 -45.90
C PRO A 500 39.75 17.28 -47.23
N LEU A 501 38.86 16.34 -47.61
CA LEU A 501 38.51 15.86 -49.00
C LEU A 501 37.80 14.48 -48.87
N VAL A 502 36.52 14.26 -49.20
CA VAL A 502 35.77 14.28 -50.49
C VAL A 502 35.68 12.88 -51.15
N ASP A 503 34.43 12.43 -51.35
CA ASP A 503 33.82 11.53 -52.35
C ASP A 503 34.51 10.18 -52.72
N ALA A 504 33.85 9.10 -53.16
CA ALA A 504 32.60 8.95 -53.89
C ALA A 504 32.16 7.47 -53.88
N ALA A 505 30.85 7.27 -54.07
CA ALA A 505 30.22 6.31 -55.01
C ALA A 505 30.44 4.78 -54.81
N GLN A 506 29.53 3.87 -55.14
CA GLN A 506 28.16 3.85 -55.71
C GLN A 506 27.70 2.37 -55.72
N GLY A 507 26.38 2.16 -55.83
CA GLY A 507 25.75 0.89 -56.19
C GLY A 507 24.49 0.64 -55.33
N VAL A 508 23.37 1.35 -55.51
CA VAL A 508 22.39 1.31 -56.62
C VAL A 508 21.86 -0.09 -56.93
N SER A 509 20.64 -0.35 -56.44
CA SER A 509 19.43 -0.66 -57.25
C SER A 509 18.40 -1.34 -56.32
N SER A 510 17.34 -0.66 -55.86
CA SER A 510 16.08 -0.39 -56.57
C SER A 510 15.29 -1.70 -56.86
N THR A 511 14.00 -1.86 -56.53
CA THR A 511 12.84 -0.96 -56.68
C THR A 511 11.66 -1.54 -55.87
N ARG A 512 10.89 -0.74 -55.10
CA ARG A 512 9.51 -0.24 -55.38
C ARG A 512 8.47 -1.34 -55.70
N ARG A 513 7.24 -1.37 -55.16
CA ARG A 513 6.24 -0.28 -55.13
C ARG A 513 4.94 -0.69 -54.39
N LYS A 514 4.34 0.28 -53.66
CA LYS A 514 2.91 0.70 -53.59
C LYS A 514 1.78 -0.33 -53.28
N ARG A 515 1.04 -0.16 -52.17
CA ARG A 515 -0.24 0.58 -51.98
C ARG A 515 -1.50 -0.05 -52.64
N ARG A 516 -2.49 -0.44 -51.81
CA ARG A 516 -3.95 -0.08 -51.82
C ARG A 516 -4.71 -1.06 -50.91
N GLU A 517 -5.44 -0.56 -49.91
CA GLU A 517 -6.92 -0.34 -49.91
C GLU A 517 -7.76 -1.60 -50.17
N ALA A 518 -8.35 -2.12 -49.09
CA ALA A 518 -9.74 -2.59 -48.98
C ALA A 518 -10.09 -2.61 -47.47
#